data_AF-B5E8A8-F1
#
_entry.id   AF-B5E8A8-F1
#
_cell.length_a   1.000
_cell.length_b   1.000
_cell.length_c   1.000
_cell.angle_alpha   90.00
_cell.angle_beta   90.00
_cell.angle_gamma   90.00
#
_symmetry.space_group_name_H-M   'P 1'
#
loop_
_entity.id
_entity.type
_entity.pdbx_description
1 polymer ?
#
loop_
_entity_poly.entity_id
_entity_poly.type
_entity_poly.pdbx_seq_one_letter_code
_entity_poly.pdbx_strand_id
1 'polypeptide(L)'
;MGNMNYIISGLNLVVLAAIFVVLLLLRHYLPSYTKKKGENLATKEDVGDITDRIERVKALYSSQLEEIKATISSIRNEREEFNKSRRECLLNFYDQIVEFYYEKIAVNFGDFPMDDGASMAGFQDEFNKLITAMLKSYQRIVVYFDQPEPVRIESENIVNEVLAARTAFKKHFGNVKLTHINECQAWQSGDRGRIDIAVPAANEANIKYWDAMGPVVEKLKLSLQRYLLETNKSLKPAETSNIPEAIFATDDRKS
;
A
#
# COMPACT_ATOMS: atom_id res chain seq x y z
N MET A 1 -35.93 3.04 -116.23
CA MET A 1 -34.72 3.21 -115.38
C MET A 1 -34.77 4.41 -114.42
N GLY A 2 -35.60 5.44 -114.65
CA GLY A 2 -35.67 6.63 -113.75
C GLY A 2 -36.23 6.37 -112.35
N ASN A 3 -37.27 5.55 -112.18
CA ASN A 3 -37.95 5.36 -110.89
C ASN A 3 -37.12 4.59 -109.84
N MET A 4 -36.20 3.71 -110.28
CA MET A 4 -35.31 2.95 -109.37
C MET A 4 -34.29 3.87 -108.69
N ASN A 5 -33.79 4.89 -109.39
CA ASN A 5 -32.78 5.83 -108.86
C ASN A 5 -33.37 6.81 -107.82
N TYR A 6 -34.65 7.19 -107.94
CA TYR A 6 -35.33 8.03 -106.94
C TYR A 6 -35.63 7.28 -105.64
N ILE A 7 -35.99 5.99 -105.71
CA ILE A 7 -36.19 5.15 -104.51
C ILE A 7 -34.87 4.91 -103.78
N ILE A 8 -33.79 4.62 -104.51
CA ILE A 8 -32.44 4.46 -103.93
C ILE A 8 -31.95 5.79 -103.32
N SER A 9 -32.20 6.93 -103.98
CA SER A 9 -31.83 8.25 -103.44
C SER A 9 -32.63 8.63 -102.20
N GLY A 10 -33.94 8.33 -102.15
CA GLY A 10 -34.79 8.56 -100.98
C GLY A 10 -34.41 7.67 -99.79
N LEU A 11 -34.08 6.40 -100.04
CA LEU A 11 -33.58 5.48 -99.02
C LEU A 11 -32.23 5.95 -98.45
N ASN A 12 -31.31 6.42 -99.31
CA ASN A 12 -30.03 6.99 -98.88
C ASN A 12 -30.22 8.26 -98.01
N LEU A 13 -31.20 9.11 -98.33
CA LEU A 13 -31.50 10.30 -97.52
C LEU A 13 -32.04 9.92 -96.13
N VAL A 14 -32.91 8.92 -96.04
CA VAL A 14 -33.43 8.42 -94.76
C VAL A 14 -32.32 7.76 -93.94
N VAL A 15 -31.44 6.99 -94.58
CA VAL A 15 -30.27 6.39 -93.93
C VAL A 15 -29.32 7.48 -93.42
N LEU A 16 -29.04 8.53 -94.20
CA LEU A 16 -28.23 9.67 -93.77
C LEU A 16 -28.86 10.44 -92.61
N ALA A 17 -30.18 10.66 -92.64
CA ALA A 17 -30.90 11.30 -91.54
C ALA A 17 -30.88 10.42 -90.27
N ALA A 18 -31.05 9.11 -90.41
CA ALA A 18 -30.94 8.17 -89.30
C ALA A 18 -29.53 8.15 -88.70
N ILE A 19 -28.49 8.15 -89.54
CA ILE A 19 -27.09 8.26 -89.09
C ILE A 19 -26.85 9.59 -88.39
N PHE A 20 -27.38 10.69 -88.91
CA PHE A 20 -27.26 12.02 -88.29
C PHE A 20 -27.93 12.09 -86.91
N VAL A 21 -29.12 11.48 -86.77
CA VAL A 21 -29.81 11.38 -85.47
C VAL A 21 -29.03 10.50 -84.49
N VAL A 22 -28.50 9.36 -84.94
CA VAL A 22 -27.65 8.49 -84.12
C VAL A 22 -26.38 9.21 -83.68
N LEU A 23 -25.74 9.97 -84.57
CA LEU A 23 -24.57 10.80 -84.26
C LEU A 23 -24.90 11.91 -83.26
N LEU A 24 -26.06 12.56 -83.38
CA LEU A 24 -26.53 13.56 -82.42
C LEU A 24 -26.79 12.96 -81.04
N LEU A 25 -27.43 11.79 -80.97
CA LEU A 25 -27.67 11.07 -79.72
C LEU A 25 -26.34 10.64 -79.08
N LEU A 26 -25.42 10.05 -79.84
CA LEU A 26 -24.10 9.68 -79.34
C LEU A 26 -23.33 10.91 -78.83
N ARG A 27 -23.37 12.03 -79.56
CA ARG A 27 -22.69 13.27 -79.17
C ARG A 27 -23.24 13.88 -77.87
N HIS A 28 -24.50 13.67 -77.54
CA HIS A 28 -25.10 14.23 -76.33
C HIS A 28 -25.08 13.26 -75.13
N TYR A 29 -25.31 11.97 -75.37
CA TYR A 29 -25.40 10.96 -74.31
C TYR A 29 -24.04 10.42 -73.84
N LEU A 30 -23.05 10.29 -74.72
CA LEU A 30 -21.71 9.80 -74.33
C LEU A 30 -20.99 10.74 -73.34
N PRO A 31 -20.97 12.08 -73.53
CA PRO A 31 -20.33 12.99 -72.58
C PRO A 31 -21.04 12.99 -71.22
N SER A 32 -22.37 12.93 -71.22
CA SER A 32 -23.18 12.92 -69.99
C SER A 32 -22.96 11.64 -69.17
N TYR A 33 -22.94 10.48 -69.83
CA TYR A 33 -22.68 9.20 -69.18
C TYR A 33 -21.24 9.10 -68.63
N THR A 34 -20.24 9.51 -69.42
CA THR A 34 -18.84 9.50 -68.99
C THR A 34 -18.58 10.47 -67.84
N LYS A 35 -19.21 11.66 -67.85
CA LYS A 35 -19.17 12.61 -66.74
C LYS A 35 -19.75 12.00 -65.45
N LYS A 36 -20.95 11.42 -65.51
CA LYS A 36 -21.60 10.81 -64.35
C LYS A 36 -20.85 9.58 -63.83
N LYS A 37 -20.25 8.79 -64.73
CA LYS A 37 -19.38 7.66 -64.36
C LYS A 37 -18.09 8.15 -63.68
N GLY A 38 -17.50 9.24 -64.14
CA GLY A 38 -16.34 9.89 -63.51
C GLY A 38 -16.66 10.46 -62.14
N GLU A 39 -17.78 11.17 -61.99
CA GLU A 39 -18.26 11.70 -60.71
C GLU A 39 -18.51 10.58 -59.68
N ASN A 40 -19.14 9.48 -60.11
CA ASN A 40 -19.37 8.33 -59.24
C ASN A 40 -18.08 7.61 -58.84
N LEU A 41 -17.06 7.60 -59.72
CA LEU A 41 -15.76 7.01 -59.42
C LEU A 41 -15.00 7.86 -58.41
N ALA A 42 -14.91 9.17 -58.65
CA ALA A 42 -14.29 10.14 -57.74
C ALA A 42 -14.97 10.11 -56.35
N THR A 43 -16.30 10.08 -56.30
CA THR A 43 -17.05 9.99 -55.03
C THR A 43 -16.74 8.69 -54.27
N LYS A 44 -16.58 7.56 -54.97
CA LYS A 44 -16.21 6.29 -54.32
C LYS A 44 -14.79 6.32 -53.78
N GLU A 45 -13.85 6.92 -54.52
CA GLU A 45 -12.48 7.12 -54.07
C GLU A 45 -12.42 8.04 -52.84
N ASP A 46 -13.14 9.17 -52.86
CA ASP A 46 -13.25 10.08 -51.71
C ASP A 46 -13.79 9.38 -50.45
N VAL A 47 -14.85 8.57 -50.61
CA VAL A 47 -15.40 7.79 -49.49
C VAL A 47 -14.40 6.75 -48.98
N GLY A 48 -13.68 6.07 -49.87
CA GLY A 48 -12.60 5.14 -49.50
C GLY A 48 -11.50 5.83 -48.70
N ASP A 49 -11.03 6.98 -49.18
CA ASP A 49 -10.01 7.79 -48.50
C ASP A 49 -10.47 8.27 -47.11
N ILE A 50 -11.74 8.68 -46.97
CA ILE A 50 -12.33 9.04 -45.68
C ILE A 50 -12.39 7.84 -44.76
N THR A 51 -12.86 6.68 -45.23
CA THR A 51 -12.92 5.45 -44.44
C THR A 51 -11.54 5.03 -43.95
N ASP A 52 -10.53 5.06 -44.82
CA ASP A 52 -9.15 4.76 -44.46
C ASP A 52 -8.59 5.73 -43.41
N ARG A 53 -8.92 7.03 -43.53
CA ARG A 53 -8.57 8.02 -42.50
C ARG A 53 -9.24 7.70 -41.17
N ILE A 54 -10.53 7.31 -41.17
CA ILE A 54 -11.26 6.95 -39.95
C ILE A 54 -10.66 5.69 -39.31
N GLU A 55 -10.36 4.65 -40.08
CA GLU A 55 -9.76 3.42 -39.56
C GLU A 55 -8.35 3.68 -38.99
N ARG A 56 -7.54 4.52 -39.66
CA ARG A 56 -6.25 4.96 -39.08
C ARG A 56 -6.43 5.69 -37.76
N VAL A 57 -7.40 6.60 -37.67
CA VAL A 57 -7.69 7.35 -36.44
C VAL A 57 -8.18 6.41 -35.32
N LYS A 58 -9.07 5.46 -35.61
CA LYS A 58 -9.50 4.44 -34.65
C LYS A 58 -8.34 3.57 -34.17
N ALA A 59 -7.49 3.12 -35.08
CA ALA A 59 -6.30 2.32 -34.75
C ALA A 59 -5.33 3.09 -33.85
N LEU A 60 -5.10 4.38 -34.14
CA LEU A 60 -4.30 5.27 -33.29
C LEU A 60 -4.90 5.41 -31.89
N TYR A 61 -6.21 5.68 -31.78
CA TYR A 61 -6.88 5.77 -30.48
C TYR A 61 -6.85 4.46 -29.70
N SER A 62 -7.05 3.33 -30.38
CA SER A 62 -6.96 2.01 -29.75
C SER A 62 -5.55 1.75 -29.21
N SER A 63 -4.51 2.09 -29.98
CA SER A 63 -3.12 1.96 -29.56
C SER A 63 -2.82 2.85 -28.35
N GLN A 64 -3.24 4.11 -28.39
CA GLN A 64 -3.05 5.06 -27.27
C GLN A 64 -3.79 4.61 -26.00
N LEU A 65 -5.00 4.06 -26.15
CA LEU A 65 -5.76 3.54 -25.01
C LEU A 65 -5.05 2.35 -24.35
N GLU A 66 -4.50 1.43 -25.12
CA GLU A 66 -3.74 0.31 -24.57
C GLU A 66 -2.45 0.78 -23.87
N GLU A 67 -1.75 1.77 -24.42
CA GLU A 67 -0.57 2.38 -23.78
C GLU A 67 -0.92 3.07 -22.45
N ILE A 68 -2.02 3.83 -22.42
CA ILE A 68 -2.50 4.49 -21.20
C ILE A 68 -2.91 3.45 -20.16
N LYS A 69 -3.64 2.41 -20.55
CA LYS A 69 -4.03 1.32 -19.63
C LYS A 69 -2.80 0.61 -19.05
N ALA A 70 -1.81 0.32 -19.87
CA ALA A 70 -0.56 -0.30 -19.43
C ALA A 70 0.17 0.60 -18.41
N THR A 71 0.26 1.91 -18.69
CA THR A 71 0.86 2.90 -17.79
C THR A 71 0.09 3.03 -16.47
N ILE A 72 -1.25 3.08 -16.51
CA ILE A 72 -2.06 3.12 -15.29
C ILE A 72 -1.88 1.84 -14.47
N SER A 73 -1.79 0.68 -15.13
CA SER A 73 -1.55 -0.61 -14.48
C SER A 73 -0.20 -0.64 -13.77
N SER A 74 0.87 -0.15 -14.41
CA SER A 74 2.20 -0.10 -13.78
C SER A 74 2.23 0.85 -12.58
N ILE A 75 1.67 2.06 -12.71
CA ILE A 75 1.57 3.04 -11.62
C ILE A 75 0.76 2.47 -10.45
N ARG A 76 -0.34 1.76 -10.75
CA ARG A 76 -1.16 1.11 -9.72
C ARG A 76 -0.36 0.05 -8.98
N ASN A 77 0.37 -0.81 -9.69
CA ASN A 77 1.18 -1.86 -9.08
C ASN A 77 2.27 -1.27 -8.19
N GLU A 78 3.00 -0.25 -8.66
CA GLU A 78 4.02 0.45 -7.86
C GLU A 78 3.42 1.06 -6.59
N ARG A 79 2.24 1.69 -6.71
CA ARG A 79 1.55 2.28 -5.56
C ARG A 79 1.01 1.23 -4.59
N GLU A 80 0.57 0.08 -5.09
CA GLU A 80 0.11 -1.04 -4.27
C GLU A 80 1.26 -1.66 -3.48
N GLU A 81 2.41 -1.89 -4.13
CA GLU A 81 3.63 -2.35 -3.47
C GLU A 81 4.13 -1.35 -2.43
N PHE A 82 4.17 -0.05 -2.76
CA PHE A 82 4.53 0.99 -1.79
C PHE A 82 3.60 1.00 -0.57
N ASN A 83 2.28 0.92 -0.80
CA ASN A 83 1.31 0.86 0.29
C ASN A 83 1.46 -0.42 1.11
N LYS A 84 1.74 -1.56 0.46
CA LYS A 84 2.00 -2.82 1.16
C LYS A 84 3.20 -2.70 2.10
N SER A 85 4.35 -2.21 1.61
CA SER A 85 5.53 -1.98 2.45
C SER A 85 5.25 -1.02 3.60
N ARG A 86 4.46 0.04 3.34
CA ARG A 86 4.04 1.00 4.37
C ARG A 86 3.20 0.34 5.48
N ARG A 87 2.26 -0.54 5.12
CA ARG A 87 1.46 -1.30 6.08
C ARG A 87 2.31 -2.29 6.88
N GLU A 88 3.16 -3.05 6.19
CA GLU A 88 4.07 -4.03 6.82
C GLU A 88 4.98 -3.37 7.86
N CYS A 89 5.47 -2.16 7.57
CA CYS A 89 6.28 -1.41 8.52
C CYS A 89 5.53 -1.09 9.83
N LEU A 90 4.27 -0.65 9.74
CA LEU A 90 3.46 -0.34 10.91
C LEU A 90 3.15 -1.60 11.74
N LEU A 91 2.81 -2.70 11.07
CA LEU A 91 2.50 -3.97 11.73
C LEU A 91 3.74 -4.56 12.40
N ASN A 92 4.89 -4.56 11.73
CA ASN A 92 6.14 -5.04 12.32
C ASN A 92 6.53 -4.22 13.57
N PHE A 93 6.38 -2.90 13.51
CA PHE A 93 6.61 -2.07 14.69
C PHE A 93 5.63 -2.40 15.82
N TYR A 94 4.34 -2.57 15.51
CA TYR A 94 3.33 -2.99 16.49
C TYR A 94 3.71 -4.31 17.18
N ASP A 95 4.07 -5.33 16.40
CA ASP A 95 4.44 -6.65 16.90
C ASP A 95 5.62 -6.55 17.88
N GLN A 96 6.65 -5.77 17.53
CA GLN A 96 7.81 -5.55 18.39
C GLN A 96 7.48 -4.81 19.69
N ILE A 97 6.56 -3.84 19.65
CA ILE A 97 6.13 -3.12 20.86
C ILE A 97 5.36 -4.05 21.79
N VAL A 98 4.46 -4.86 21.23
CA VAL A 98 3.65 -5.84 21.97
C VAL A 98 4.56 -6.89 22.61
N GLU A 99 5.51 -7.44 21.84
CA GLU A 99 6.54 -8.37 22.34
C GLU A 99 7.33 -7.72 23.48
N PHE A 100 7.83 -6.50 23.29
CA PHE A 100 8.55 -5.77 24.33
C PHE A 100 7.70 -5.55 25.60
N TYR A 101 6.44 -5.14 25.44
CA TYR A 101 5.55 -4.88 26.56
C TYR A 101 5.25 -6.14 27.37
N TYR A 102 4.78 -7.21 26.73
CA TYR A 102 4.36 -8.41 27.44
C TYR A 102 5.53 -9.26 27.93
N GLU A 103 6.61 -9.35 27.16
CA GLU A 103 7.72 -10.23 27.52
C GLU A 103 8.76 -9.58 28.41
N LYS A 104 8.90 -8.24 28.35
CA LYS A 104 10.02 -7.54 29.01
C LYS A 104 9.59 -6.49 30.02
N ILE A 105 8.38 -5.94 29.88
CA ILE A 105 7.88 -4.90 30.79
C ILE A 105 6.91 -5.47 31.83
N ALA A 106 6.07 -6.43 31.47
CA ALA A 106 5.10 -7.06 32.37
C ALA A 106 5.67 -8.25 33.16
N VAL A 107 6.99 -8.33 33.35
CA VAL A 107 7.65 -9.46 34.04
C VAL A 107 7.66 -9.30 35.55
N ASN A 108 7.61 -10.42 36.26
CA ASN A 108 7.92 -10.50 37.67
C ASN A 108 9.28 -11.17 37.85
N PHE A 109 10.24 -10.47 38.46
CA PHE A 109 11.58 -11.03 38.68
C PHE A 109 11.59 -12.23 39.64
N GLY A 110 10.55 -12.40 40.45
CA GLY A 110 10.39 -13.57 41.32
C GLY A 110 10.12 -14.88 40.56
N ASP A 111 9.68 -14.80 39.30
CA ASP A 111 9.38 -15.99 38.50
C ASP A 111 10.62 -16.57 37.80
N PHE A 112 11.78 -15.91 37.92
CA PHE A 112 13.02 -16.40 37.35
C PHE A 112 13.52 -17.64 38.09
N PRO A 113 14.03 -18.65 37.36
CA PRO A 113 14.58 -19.84 37.97
C PRO A 113 15.85 -19.51 38.76
N MET A 114 16.10 -20.30 39.80
CA MET A 114 17.31 -20.21 40.64
C MET A 114 18.51 -20.84 39.91
N ASP A 115 19.00 -20.17 38.85
CA ASP A 115 20.01 -20.66 37.91
C ASP A 115 21.31 -19.86 37.91
N ASP A 116 21.69 -19.33 39.07
CA ASP A 116 22.86 -18.47 39.28
C ASP A 116 22.88 -17.23 38.34
N GLY A 117 21.70 -16.79 37.91
CA GLY A 117 21.52 -15.58 37.11
C GLY A 117 21.70 -15.78 35.60
N ALA A 118 21.79 -17.02 35.12
CA ALA A 118 21.88 -17.31 33.68
C ALA A 118 20.64 -16.80 32.93
N SER A 119 19.43 -17.05 33.44
CA SER A 119 18.18 -16.56 32.86
C SER A 119 18.08 -15.03 32.90
N MET A 120 18.60 -14.39 33.96
CA MET A 120 18.64 -12.93 34.05
C MET A 120 19.64 -12.29 33.08
N ALA A 121 20.76 -12.97 32.79
CA ALA A 121 21.70 -12.54 31.77
C ALA A 121 21.07 -12.66 30.37
N GLY A 122 20.38 -13.77 30.08
CA GLY A 122 19.63 -13.96 28.83
C GLY A 122 18.54 -12.89 28.65
N PHE A 123 17.80 -12.59 29.71
CA PHE A 123 16.80 -11.52 29.71
C PHE A 123 17.40 -10.15 29.37
N GLN A 124 18.56 -9.82 29.95
CA GLN A 124 19.28 -8.57 29.65
C GLN A 124 19.68 -8.48 28.18
N ASP A 125 20.17 -9.57 27.59
CA ASP A 125 20.58 -9.59 26.19
C ASP A 125 19.38 -9.42 25.26
N GLU A 126 18.29 -10.14 25.51
CA GLU A 126 17.04 -10.03 24.74
C GLU A 126 16.42 -8.64 24.85
N PHE A 127 16.39 -8.06 26.06
CA PHE A 127 15.91 -6.70 26.29
C PHE A 127 16.62 -5.68 25.38
N ASN A 128 17.95 -5.75 25.29
CA ASN A 128 18.74 -4.87 24.43
C ASN A 128 18.53 -5.15 22.93
N LYS A 129 18.36 -6.42 22.54
CA LYS A 129 18.05 -6.81 21.16
C LYS A 129 16.71 -6.24 20.71
N LEU A 130 15.67 -6.36 21.53
CA LEU A 130 14.34 -5.83 21.22
C LEU A 130 14.34 -4.31 21.09
N ILE A 131 15.00 -3.59 22.00
CA ILE A 131 15.16 -2.13 21.85
C ILE A 131 15.81 -1.78 20.52
N THR A 132 16.87 -2.49 20.14
CA THR A 132 17.56 -2.25 18.88
C THR A 132 16.65 -2.53 17.67
N ALA A 133 15.83 -3.58 17.74
CA ALA A 133 14.85 -3.91 16.71
C ALA A 133 13.78 -2.81 16.58
N MET A 134 13.22 -2.33 17.70
CA MET A 134 12.23 -1.25 17.75
C MET A 134 12.78 0.07 17.20
N LEU A 135 14.03 0.41 17.51
CA LEU A 135 14.66 1.61 16.96
C LEU A 135 14.81 1.50 15.44
N LYS A 136 15.19 0.31 14.92
CA LYS A 136 15.32 0.08 13.47
C LYS A 136 13.98 0.13 12.75
N SER A 137 12.94 -0.46 13.31
CA SER A 137 11.59 -0.43 12.72
C SER A 137 11.00 0.99 12.75
N TYR A 138 11.22 1.76 13.81
CA TYR A 138 10.86 3.18 13.82
C TYR A 138 11.58 3.97 12.71
N GLN A 139 12.88 3.75 12.47
CA GLN A 139 13.56 4.42 11.34
C GLN A 139 12.92 4.08 10.00
N ARG A 140 12.39 2.86 9.81
CA ARG A 140 11.62 2.51 8.61
C ARG A 140 10.30 3.29 8.54
N ILE A 141 9.60 3.48 9.66
CA ILE A 141 8.39 4.33 9.69
C ILE A 141 8.75 5.75 9.24
N VAL A 142 9.86 6.32 9.73
CA VAL A 142 10.29 7.66 9.31
C VAL A 142 10.51 7.75 7.80
N VAL A 143 11.01 6.69 7.15
CA VAL A 143 11.22 6.64 5.68
C VAL A 143 9.91 6.61 4.90
N TYR A 144 8.88 5.92 5.39
CA TYR A 144 7.60 5.79 4.68
C TYR A 144 6.57 6.88 5.01
N PHE A 145 6.80 7.64 6.08
CA PHE A 145 5.89 8.65 6.61
C PHE A 145 6.62 9.99 6.75
N ASP A 146 6.89 10.65 5.61
CA ASP A 146 7.69 11.88 5.53
C ASP A 146 7.08 13.06 6.28
N GLN A 147 5.75 13.15 6.33
CA GLN A 147 5.03 14.16 7.12
C GLN A 147 4.76 13.66 8.54
N PRO A 148 4.54 14.56 9.54
CA PRO A 148 4.17 14.18 10.89
C PRO A 148 2.72 13.67 10.92
N GLU A 149 2.48 12.54 10.26
CA GLU A 149 1.22 11.80 10.36
C GLU A 149 1.04 11.36 11.82
N PRO A 150 -0.20 11.36 12.36
CA PRO A 150 -0.46 10.98 13.74
C PRO A 150 0.18 9.64 14.15
N VAL A 151 0.16 8.65 13.25
CA VAL A 151 0.77 7.33 13.49
C VAL A 151 2.29 7.40 13.70
N ARG A 152 2.99 8.30 12.99
CA ARG A 152 4.42 8.52 13.15
C ARG A 152 4.72 9.24 14.47
N ILE A 153 3.91 10.23 14.83
CA ILE A 153 4.04 10.95 16.11
C ILE A 153 3.90 9.96 17.28
N GLU A 154 2.88 9.10 17.24
CA GLU A 154 2.71 8.09 18.29
C GLU A 154 3.82 7.04 18.29
N SER A 155 4.41 6.73 17.13
CA SER A 155 5.59 5.87 17.06
C SER A 155 6.81 6.50 17.72
N GLU A 156 6.99 7.81 17.56
CA GLU A 156 8.05 8.57 18.22
C GLU A 156 7.86 8.60 19.74
N ASN A 157 6.63 8.83 20.22
CA ASN A 157 6.29 8.75 21.63
C ASN A 157 6.68 7.39 22.22
N ILE A 158 6.31 6.30 21.55
CA ILE A 158 6.69 4.94 21.98
C ILE A 158 8.21 4.78 22.06
N VAL A 159 8.95 5.23 21.05
CA VAL A 159 10.42 5.14 21.07
C VAL A 159 11.02 5.92 22.23
N ASN A 160 10.49 7.09 22.54
CA ASN A 160 10.94 7.87 23.69
C ASN A 160 10.71 7.13 25.01
N GLU A 161 9.55 6.49 25.19
CA GLU A 161 9.28 5.67 26.37
C GLU A 161 10.17 4.41 26.43
N VAL A 162 10.45 3.77 25.29
CA VAL A 162 11.38 2.63 25.22
C VAL A 162 12.81 3.04 25.59
N LEU A 163 13.25 4.23 25.20
CA LEU A 163 14.55 4.79 25.60
C LEU A 163 14.58 5.16 27.10
N ALA A 164 13.46 5.63 27.65
CA ALA A 164 13.32 5.83 29.09
C ALA A 164 13.40 4.49 29.85
N ALA A 165 12.72 3.45 29.35
CA ALA A 165 12.78 2.10 29.90
C ALA A 165 14.22 1.57 29.88
N ARG A 166 14.94 1.75 28.76
CA ARG A 166 16.36 1.40 28.67
C ARG A 166 17.20 2.09 29.73
N THR A 167 16.92 3.35 30.00
CA THR A 167 17.66 4.15 30.99
C THR A 167 17.41 3.64 32.40
N ALA A 168 16.16 3.39 32.77
CA ALA A 168 15.79 2.78 34.05
C ALA A 168 16.43 1.39 34.21
N PHE A 169 16.31 0.56 33.16
CA PHE A 169 16.89 -0.78 33.11
C PHE A 169 18.41 -0.76 33.34
N LYS A 170 19.15 0.03 32.56
CA LYS A 170 20.61 0.14 32.69
C LYS A 170 21.06 0.59 34.09
N LYS A 171 20.27 1.46 34.73
CA LYS A 171 20.60 2.02 36.04
C LYS A 171 20.34 1.05 37.19
N HIS A 172 19.27 0.26 37.13
CA HIS A 172 18.77 -0.50 38.27
C HIS A 172 18.88 -2.03 38.11
N PHE A 173 18.77 -2.56 36.89
CA PHE A 173 18.70 -4.01 36.65
C PHE A 173 19.97 -4.76 37.08
N GLY A 174 21.14 -4.13 36.96
CA GLY A 174 22.39 -4.74 37.42
C GLY A 174 22.36 -5.08 38.92
N ASN A 175 21.73 -4.22 39.72
CA ASN A 175 21.57 -4.47 41.16
C ASN A 175 20.53 -5.57 41.42
N VAL A 176 19.38 -5.54 40.73
CA VAL A 176 18.36 -6.60 40.80
C VAL A 176 18.97 -7.97 40.54
N LYS A 177 19.75 -8.08 39.45
CA LYS A 177 20.44 -9.32 39.08
C LYS A 177 21.40 -9.79 40.16
N LEU A 178 22.22 -8.89 40.70
CA LEU A 178 23.18 -9.23 41.75
C LEU A 178 22.47 -9.72 43.02
N THR A 179 21.44 -9.01 43.47
CA THR A 179 20.71 -9.38 44.69
C THR A 179 19.92 -10.67 44.52
N HIS A 180 19.39 -10.93 43.32
CA HIS A 180 18.74 -12.20 43.02
C HIS A 180 19.72 -13.37 43.08
N ILE A 181 20.91 -13.25 42.46
CA ILE A 181 21.96 -14.29 42.55
C ILE A 181 22.35 -14.55 44.01
N ASN A 182 22.52 -13.49 44.81
CA ASN A 182 22.83 -13.64 46.24
C ASN A 182 21.71 -14.35 47.00
N GLU A 183 20.45 -14.05 46.68
CA GLU A 183 19.29 -14.75 47.22
C GLU A 183 19.29 -16.24 46.82
N CYS A 184 19.54 -16.56 45.54
CA CYS A 184 19.67 -17.95 45.07
C CYS A 184 20.72 -18.71 45.88
N GLN A 185 21.92 -18.13 46.03
CA GLN A 185 23.02 -18.74 46.76
C GLN A 185 22.72 -18.90 48.26
N ALA A 186 22.01 -17.93 48.86
CA ALA A 186 21.58 -18.02 50.25
C ALA A 186 20.62 -19.20 50.44
N TRP A 187 19.62 -19.36 49.57
CA TRP A 187 18.70 -20.50 49.59
C TRP A 187 19.42 -21.84 49.39
N GLN A 188 20.36 -21.92 48.45
CA GLN A 188 21.17 -23.12 48.23
C GLN A 188 22.05 -23.49 49.43
N SER A 189 22.53 -22.50 50.18
CA SER A 189 23.39 -22.73 51.35
C SER A 189 22.65 -23.28 52.58
N GLY A 190 21.32 -23.10 52.66
CA GLY A 190 20.51 -23.50 53.81
C GLY A 190 20.73 -22.66 55.09
N ASP A 191 21.60 -21.64 55.04
CA ASP A 191 21.87 -20.74 56.16
C ASP A 191 20.76 -19.69 56.30
N ARG A 192 19.91 -19.86 57.32
CA ARG A 192 18.81 -18.93 57.61
C ARG A 192 19.28 -17.48 57.79
N GLY A 193 20.44 -17.26 58.40
CA GLY A 193 20.96 -15.90 58.62
C GLY A 193 21.31 -15.21 57.30
N ARG A 194 21.78 -15.96 56.29
CA ARG A 194 22.03 -15.43 54.94
C ARG A 194 20.73 -15.14 54.19
N ILE A 195 19.73 -16.02 54.33
CA ILE A 195 18.42 -15.83 53.71
C ILE A 195 17.74 -14.56 54.27
N ASP A 196 17.79 -14.37 55.59
CA ASP A 196 17.19 -13.20 56.28
C ASP A 196 17.79 -11.86 55.84
N ILE A 197 19.02 -11.86 55.29
CA ILE A 197 19.68 -10.68 54.75
C ILE A 197 19.45 -10.54 53.23
N ALA A 198 19.50 -11.64 52.49
CA ALA A 198 19.44 -11.63 51.03
C ALA A 198 18.04 -11.28 50.51
N VAL A 199 16.98 -11.81 51.13
CA VAL A 199 15.58 -11.57 50.70
C VAL A 199 15.19 -10.09 50.80
N PRO A 200 15.41 -9.37 51.92
CA PRO A 200 15.12 -7.93 51.97
C PRO A 200 15.93 -7.11 50.97
N ALA A 201 17.20 -7.46 50.73
CA ALA A 201 18.05 -6.77 49.77
C ALA A 201 17.53 -6.93 48.33
N ALA A 202 17.08 -8.13 47.94
CA ALA A 202 16.44 -8.37 46.66
C ALA A 202 15.12 -7.61 46.50
N ASN A 203 14.29 -7.58 47.55
CA ASN A 203 13.06 -6.79 47.57
C ASN A 203 13.34 -5.30 47.40
N GLU A 204 14.34 -4.75 48.10
CA GLU A 204 14.72 -3.33 47.97
C GLU A 204 15.20 -2.99 46.56
N ALA A 205 16.01 -3.88 45.96
CA ALA A 205 16.47 -3.70 44.58
C ALA A 205 15.32 -3.72 43.57
N ASN A 206 14.36 -4.65 43.74
CA ASN A 206 13.16 -4.74 42.93
C ASN A 206 12.28 -3.49 43.05
N ILE A 207 12.05 -2.99 44.28
CA ILE A 207 11.28 -1.76 44.51
C ILE A 207 11.92 -0.58 43.78
N LYS A 208 13.23 -0.37 43.95
CA LYS A 208 13.94 0.73 43.26
C LYS A 208 13.86 0.64 41.74
N TYR A 209 13.89 -0.57 41.20
CA TYR A 209 13.72 -0.79 39.76
C TYR A 209 12.31 -0.40 39.32
N TRP A 210 11.28 -0.89 40.01
CA TRP A 210 9.88 -0.64 39.63
C TRP A 210 9.43 0.79 39.92
N ASP A 211 9.99 1.48 40.90
CA ASP A 211 9.77 2.91 41.11
C ASP A 211 10.23 3.73 39.89
N ALA A 212 11.32 3.31 39.25
CA ALA A 212 11.83 3.94 38.03
C ALA A 212 11.09 3.47 36.78
N MET A 213 10.72 2.19 36.70
CA MET A 213 10.11 1.58 35.52
C MET A 213 8.60 1.83 35.43
N GLY A 214 7.89 1.82 36.55
CA GLY A 214 6.43 1.93 36.64
C GLY A 214 5.84 3.11 35.86
N PRO A 215 6.35 4.35 36.04
CA PRO A 215 5.89 5.49 35.25
C PRO A 215 6.10 5.33 33.75
N VAL A 216 7.17 4.63 33.34
CA VAL A 216 7.45 4.34 31.92
C VAL A 216 6.47 3.31 31.37
N VAL A 217 6.14 2.27 32.16
CA VAL A 217 5.16 1.25 31.77
C VAL A 217 3.80 1.87 31.47
N GLU A 218 3.33 2.75 32.36
CA GLU A 218 2.01 3.40 32.20
C GLU A 218 1.98 4.30 30.96
N LYS A 219 3.04 5.08 30.72
CA LYS A 219 3.14 5.90 29.51
C LYS A 219 3.20 5.05 28.25
N LEU A 220 4.02 4.00 28.25
CA LEU A 220 4.15 3.08 27.12
C LEU A 220 2.82 2.42 26.78
N LYS A 221 2.04 2.00 27.78
CA LYS A 221 0.69 1.44 27.59
C LYS A 221 -0.25 2.44 26.93
N LEU A 222 -0.26 3.70 27.38
CA LEU A 222 -1.08 4.76 26.79
C LEU A 222 -0.65 5.06 25.34
N SER A 223 0.65 5.15 25.08
CA SER A 223 1.18 5.37 23.73
C SER A 223 0.89 4.19 22.79
N LEU A 224 0.95 2.95 23.27
CA LEU A 224 0.58 1.76 22.50
C LEU A 224 -0.90 1.79 22.10
N GLN A 225 -1.80 2.18 23.01
CA GLN A 225 -3.23 2.32 22.70
C GLN A 225 -3.48 3.39 21.62
N ARG A 226 -2.82 4.55 21.73
CA ARG A 226 -2.92 5.61 20.73
C ARG A 226 -2.34 5.19 19.38
N TYR A 227 -1.18 4.54 19.40
CA TYR A 227 -0.56 4.01 18.19
C TYR A 227 -1.46 2.98 17.49
N LEU A 228 -2.09 2.07 18.22
CA LEU A 228 -3.04 1.13 17.66
C LEU A 228 -4.25 1.84 17.01
N LEU A 229 -4.78 2.87 17.67
CA LEU A 229 -5.87 3.69 17.12
C LEU A 229 -5.47 4.36 15.80
N GLU A 230 -4.32 5.05 15.78
CA GLU A 230 -3.84 5.74 14.58
C GLU A 230 -3.43 4.78 13.48
N THR A 231 -2.81 3.64 13.82
CA THR A 231 -2.52 2.56 12.88
C THR A 231 -3.80 2.06 12.22
N ASN A 232 -4.85 1.78 12.99
CA ASN A 232 -6.14 1.37 12.44
C ASN A 232 -6.74 2.41 11.49
N LYS A 233 -6.60 3.71 11.78
CA LYS A 233 -7.03 4.78 10.87
C LYS A 233 -6.21 4.79 9.58
N SER A 234 -4.89 4.64 9.68
CA SER A 234 -3.98 4.60 8.52
C SER A 234 -4.14 3.35 7.64
N LEU A 235 -4.56 2.23 8.23
CA LEU A 235 -4.73 0.95 7.52
C LEU A 235 -6.12 0.76 6.90
N LYS A 236 -7.16 1.43 7.42
CA LYS A 236 -8.53 1.29 6.91
C LYS A 236 -8.73 2.09 5.61
N PRO A 237 -9.35 1.49 4.56
CA PRO A 237 -9.76 2.26 3.39
C PRO A 237 -10.79 3.33 3.78
N ALA A 238 -10.71 4.51 3.13
CA ALA A 238 -11.60 5.65 3.37
C ALA A 238 -13.11 5.31 3.28
N GLU A 239 -13.48 4.19 2.65
CA GLU A 239 -14.86 3.71 2.49
C GLU A 239 -15.39 2.86 3.68
N THR A 240 -14.58 2.57 4.69
CA THR A 240 -15.01 1.79 5.88
C THR A 240 -15.32 2.66 7.11
N SER A 241 -15.61 3.94 6.90
CA SER A 241 -16.14 4.86 7.92
C SER A 241 -17.62 4.59 8.21
N ASN A 242 -17.98 3.38 8.62
CA ASN A 242 -19.27 3.06 9.23
C ASN A 242 -19.11 1.80 10.09
N ILE A 243 -18.48 1.96 11.25
CA ILE A 243 -18.72 1.05 12.38
C ILE A 243 -19.13 1.95 13.55
N PRO A 244 -20.34 1.78 14.12
CA PRO A 244 -20.79 2.57 15.26
C PRO A 244 -19.82 2.45 16.44
N GLU A 245 -19.60 3.54 17.17
CA GLU A 245 -18.75 3.66 18.37
C GLU A 245 -19.09 2.67 19.51
N ALA A 246 -20.08 1.80 19.33
CA ALA A 246 -20.64 0.91 20.34
C ALA A 246 -19.82 -0.37 20.61
N ILE A 247 -18.72 -0.66 19.89
CA ILE A 247 -17.94 -1.90 20.14
C ILE A 247 -17.03 -1.77 21.38
N PHE A 248 -16.73 -0.55 21.85
CA PHE A 248 -15.86 -0.31 23.00
C PHE A 248 -16.52 0.47 24.14
N ALA A 249 -17.86 0.54 24.18
CA ALA A 249 -18.55 1.01 25.37
C ALA A 249 -18.27 0.01 26.51
N THR A 250 -17.44 0.43 27.46
CA THR A 250 -17.23 -0.28 28.71
C THR A 250 -18.57 -0.48 29.40
N ASP A 251 -18.94 -1.74 29.64
CA ASP A 251 -20.05 -2.10 30.51
C ASP A 251 -19.65 -1.72 31.94
N ASP A 252 -19.93 -0.48 32.33
CA ASP A 252 -19.96 -0.04 33.73
C ASP A 252 -21.19 -0.66 34.41
N ARG A 253 -21.17 -1.99 34.55
CA ARG A 253 -21.97 -2.75 35.51
C ARG A 253 -21.17 -3.93 36.02
N LYS A 254 -20.44 -3.71 37.13
CA LYS A 254 -20.45 -4.51 38.37
C LYS A 254 -19.20 -4.21 39.21
N SER A 255 -19.34 -3.35 40.21
CA SER A 255 -19.15 -3.63 41.65
C SER A 255 -19.34 -2.35 42.44
#